data_AF-A0A369XSD4-F1
#
_entry.id   AF-A0A369XSD4-F1
#
_cell.length_a   1.000
_cell.length_b   1.000
_cell.length_c   1.000
_cell.angle_alpha   90.00
_cell.angle_beta   90.00
_cell.angle_gamma   90.00
#
_symmetry.space_group_name_H-M   'P 1'
#
loop_
_entity.id
_entity.type
_entity.pdbx_description
1 polymer ?
#
loop_
_entity_poly.entity_id
_entity_poly.type
_entity_poly.pdbx_seq_one_letter_code
_entity_poly.pdbx_strand_id
1 'polypeptide(L)' 'PTLIKKLGIYDQFGQSGTGDQLLDEYGLRAKDIVAKVKENM' A
#
# COMPACT_ATOMS: atom_id res chain seq x y z
N PRO A 1 15.59 8.68 17.08
CA PRO A 1 15.19 8.44 15.66
C PRO A 1 14.54 7.07 15.56
N THR A 2 13.43 6.93 14.86
CA THR A 2 12.68 5.66 14.72
C THR A 2 12.40 5.37 13.25
N LEU A 3 12.39 4.10 12.88
CA LEU A 3 12.14 3.66 11.50
C LEU A 3 10.64 3.81 11.17
N ILE A 4 10.33 4.69 10.22
CA ILE A 4 8.97 4.92 9.71
C ILE A 4 8.91 4.51 8.25
N LYS A 5 8.04 3.55 7.94
CA LYS A 5 7.69 3.15 6.57
C LYS A 5 6.33 3.72 6.20
N LYS A 6 6.25 4.37 5.04
CA LYS A 6 5.01 4.94 4.49
C LYS A 6 4.40 3.95 3.50
N LEU A 7 3.12 3.64 3.67
CA LEU A 7 2.32 2.84 2.75
C LEU A 7 1.15 3.70 2.25
N GLY A 8 0.95 3.71 0.94
CA GLY A 8 -0.05 4.53 0.26
C GLY A 8 0.17 4.50 -1.25
N ILE A 9 -0.56 5.34 -1.97
CA ILE A 9 -0.38 5.49 -3.41
C ILE A 9 0.90 6.31 -3.65
N TYR A 10 1.84 5.75 -4.42
CA TYR A 10 3.16 6.34 -4.64
C TYR A 10 3.18 7.22 -5.89
N ASP A 11 2.68 8.46 -5.75
CA ASP A 11 2.73 9.52 -6.78
C ASP A 11 2.44 9.02 -8.20
N GLN A 12 1.26 8.45 -8.36
CA GLN A 12 0.75 7.91 -9.61
C GLN A 12 -0.65 8.45 -9.88
N PHE A 13 -1.01 8.55 -11.15
CA PHE A 13 -2.37 8.91 -11.52
C PHE A 13 -3.35 7.82 -11.12
N GLY A 14 -4.55 8.24 -10.73
CA GLY A 14 -5.68 7.35 -10.48
C GLY A 14 -6.13 6.65 -11.76
N GLN A 15 -6.61 5.42 -11.64
CA GLN A 15 -7.24 4.69 -12.74
C GLN A 15 -8.72 4.44 -12.46
N SER A 16 -9.51 4.32 -13.53
CA SER A 16 -10.93 4.00 -13.43
C SER A 16 -11.11 2.50 -13.23
N GLY A 17 -11.91 2.12 -12.23
CA GLY A 17 -12.19 0.74 -11.91
C GLY A 17 -13.06 0.62 -10.68
N THR A 18 -13.37 -0.61 -10.27
CA THR A 18 -14.06 -0.83 -9.00
C THR A 18 -13.10 -0.63 -7.83
N GLY A 19 -13.58 -0.08 -6.71
CA GLY A 19 -12.72 0.22 -5.56
C GLY A 19 -11.94 -1.00 -5.05
N ASP A 20 -12.54 -2.19 -5.14
CA ASP A 20 -11.92 -3.44 -4.70
C ASP A 20 -10.70 -3.81 -5.55
N GLN A 21 -10.80 -3.66 -6.88
CA GLN A 21 -9.67 -3.87 -7.79
C GLN A 21 -8.57 -2.85 -7.57
N LEU A 22 -8.93 -1.58 -7.36
CA LEU A 22 -7.96 -0.52 -7.09
C LEU A 22 -7.17 -0.77 -5.80
N LEU A 23 -7.80 -1.32 -4.77
CA LEU A 23 -7.10 -1.66 -3.53
C LEU A 23 -6.04 -2.76 -3.72
N ASP A 24 -6.30 -3.73 -4.59
CA ASP A 24 -5.31 -4.75 -4.94
C ASP A 24 -4.18 -4.18 -5.82
N GLU A 25 -4.52 -3.37 -6.82
CA GLU A 25 -3.55 -2.73 -7.73
C GLU A 25 -2.60 -1.77 -7.00
N TYR A 26 -3.11 -0.97 -6.06
CA TYR A 26 -2.29 -0.05 -5.26
C TYR A 26 -1.65 -0.71 -4.03
N GLY A 27 -1.85 -2.02 -3.81
CA GLY A 27 -1.25 -2.73 -2.68
C GLY A 27 -1.68 -2.17 -1.33
N LEU A 28 -2.97 -1.84 -1.18
CA LEU A 28 -3.55 -1.23 0.02
C LEU A 28 -4.33 -2.24 0.87
N ARG A 29 -4.11 -3.55 0.66
CA ARG A 29 -4.79 -4.60 1.42
C ARG A 29 -4.03 -4.93 2.70
N ALA A 30 -4.70 -5.64 3.60
CA ALA A 30 -4.10 -6.12 4.85
C ALA A 30 -2.82 -6.94 4.63
N LYS A 31 -2.74 -7.74 3.55
CA LYS A 31 -1.54 -8.51 3.18
C LYS A 31 -0.33 -7.61 2.92
N ASP A 32 -0.55 -6.45 2.31
CA ASP A 32 0.51 -5.51 1.92
C ASP A 32 1.00 -4.71 3.12
N ILE A 33 0.09 -4.35 4.04
CA ILE A 33 0.44 -3.76 5.34
C ILE A 33 1.33 -4.72 6.12
N VAL A 34 0.94 -6.00 6.24
CA VAL A 34 1.72 -6.99 6.97
C VAL A 34 3.10 -7.21 6.34
N ALA A 35 3.18 -7.24 5.00
CA ALA A 35 4.46 -7.30 4.30
C ALA A 35 5.35 -6.09 4.65
N LYS A 36 4.80 -4.88 4.64
CA LYS A 36 5.52 -3.65 4.97
C LYS A 36 6.00 -3.59 6.42
N VAL A 37 5.20 -4.13 7.34
CA VAL A 37 5.58 -4.25 8.75
C VAL A 37 6.73 -5.23 8.92
N LYS A 38 6.70 -6.38 8.22
CA LYS A 38 7.80 -7.35 8.23
C LYS A 38 9.10 -6.79 7.66
N GLU A 39 9.03 -5.90 6.66
CA GLU A 39 10.20 -5.16 6.15
C GLU A 39 10.79 -4.14 7.16
N ASN A 40 10.04 -3.79 8.22
CA ASN A 40 10.42 -2.79 9.22
C ASN A 40 10.78 -3.40 10.58
N MET A 41 10.85 -4.74 10.68
CA MET A 41 11.36 -5.50 11.81
C MET A 41 12.83 -5.85 11.57
#